data_AF-A0A378SYH5-F1
#
_entry.id   AF-A0A378SYH5-F1
#
_cell.length_a   1.000
_cell.length_b   1.000
_cell.length_c   1.000
_cell.angle_alpha   90.00
_cell.angle_beta   90.00
_cell.angle_gamma   90.00
#
_symmetry.space_group_name_H-M   'P 1'
#
loop_
_entity.id
_entity.type
_entity.pdbx_description
1 polymer ?
#
loop_
_entity_poly.entity_id
_entity_poly.type
_entity_poly.pdbx_seq_one_letter_code
_entity_poly.pdbx_strand_id
1 'polypeptide(L)'
;MLIRSFGLLAAVSVACAASATPAWADPVVAPEVEVVADAVPVPGEPAADLVESTPPAHLTTPDGWHLTVSASDETRAAVPPLTTAISSREYVVGGTYRGSMTGPGGGDDLRGTLEAGYQIGCGIDMSTSNGVALTGTAGLNGSIGVLGTDAISPWPEGILPGVGANIGGGITIGLKPGIINLIPVTEKEFKGTEPWVMISNFRVKIDGCVGQSFIRSYAVLTRSTDESEAVLAWYGTTKVV
;
A
#
# COMPACT_ATOMS: atom_id res chain seq x y z
N MET A 1 32.69 7.39 -66.03
CA MET A 1 33.34 6.07 -66.04
C MET A 1 32.35 5.08 -65.44
N LEU A 2 31.67 4.33 -66.30
CA LEU A 2 30.78 3.21 -65.94
C LEU A 2 31.64 2.02 -65.50
N ILE A 3 31.21 1.23 -64.51
CA ILE A 3 31.32 -0.24 -64.53
C ILE A 3 30.15 -0.83 -63.72
N ARG A 4 29.49 -1.82 -64.32
CA ARG A 4 28.40 -2.70 -63.85
C ARG A 4 28.98 -4.08 -63.51
N SER A 5 28.35 -4.82 -62.59
CA SER A 5 28.26 -6.31 -62.56
C SER A 5 27.34 -6.75 -61.41
N PHE A 6 26.14 -7.33 -61.62
CA PHE A 6 25.82 -8.78 -61.84
C PHE A 6 26.54 -9.69 -60.82
N GLY A 7 25.95 -10.52 -59.96
CA GLY A 7 24.64 -11.18 -59.86
C GLY A 7 24.88 -12.68 -59.63
N LEU A 8 24.32 -13.32 -58.59
CA LEU A 8 24.03 -14.77 -58.57
C LEU A 8 23.17 -15.15 -57.34
N LEU A 9 21.96 -15.67 -57.60
CA LEU A 9 21.12 -16.42 -56.65
C LEU A 9 21.51 -17.90 -56.75
N ALA A 10 21.59 -18.59 -55.60
CA ALA A 10 21.67 -20.06 -55.54
C ALA A 10 20.39 -20.62 -54.91
N ALA A 11 19.61 -21.34 -55.71
CA ALA A 11 18.47 -22.13 -55.29
C ALA A 11 18.88 -23.60 -55.18
N VAL A 12 18.46 -24.28 -54.11
CA VAL A 12 18.54 -25.73 -53.95
C VAL A 12 17.12 -26.25 -53.77
N SER A 13 16.79 -27.29 -54.54
CA SER A 13 15.50 -27.97 -54.62
C SER A 13 15.71 -29.48 -54.42
N VAL A 14 14.60 -30.22 -54.36
CA VAL A 14 14.41 -31.71 -54.35
C VAL A 14 14.03 -32.25 -52.95
N ALA A 15 13.02 -33.12 -52.72
CA ALA A 15 11.81 -33.61 -53.41
C ALA A 15 11.07 -34.62 -52.49
N CYS A 16 9.87 -35.06 -52.92
CA CYS A 16 9.11 -36.28 -52.52
C CYS A 16 8.18 -36.15 -51.29
N ALA A 17 6.95 -36.67 -51.27
CA ALA A 17 6.13 -37.41 -52.23
C ALA A 17 4.64 -37.28 -51.85
N ALA A 18 3.75 -37.34 -52.85
CA ALA A 18 2.31 -37.45 -52.67
C ALA A 18 1.86 -38.92 -52.81
N SER A 19 0.98 -39.38 -51.93
CA SER A 19 0.18 -40.59 -52.12
C SER A 19 -1.23 -40.39 -51.54
N ALA A 20 -2.22 -40.86 -52.29
CA ALA A 20 -3.65 -40.61 -52.14
C ALA A 20 -4.34 -41.40 -51.00
N THR A 21 -5.53 -40.91 -50.65
CA THR A 21 -6.51 -41.25 -49.58
C THR A 21 -7.01 -42.71 -49.53
N PRO A 22 -7.64 -43.14 -48.41
CA PRO A 22 -9.12 -43.11 -48.42
C PRO A 22 -9.76 -42.57 -47.13
N ALA A 23 -10.94 -41.98 -47.33
CA ALA A 23 -11.87 -41.59 -46.29
C ALA A 23 -12.65 -42.81 -45.76
N TRP A 24 -12.79 -42.90 -44.44
CA TRP A 24 -13.89 -43.59 -43.77
C TRP A 24 -14.41 -42.69 -42.63
N ALA A 25 -15.72 -42.42 -42.65
CA ALA A 25 -16.56 -41.93 -41.54
C ALA A 25 -16.66 -43.04 -40.47
N ASP A 26 -16.93 -42.89 -39.16
CA ASP A 26 -17.48 -41.89 -38.21
C ASP A 26 -17.03 -42.40 -36.79
N PRO A 27 -17.25 -41.77 -35.60
CA PRO A 27 -18.27 -40.76 -35.26
C PRO A 27 -17.74 -39.51 -34.53
N VAL A 28 -18.55 -38.45 -34.60
CA VAL A 28 -18.43 -37.20 -33.83
C VAL A 28 -18.44 -37.48 -32.32
N VAL A 29 -17.28 -37.30 -31.68
CA VAL A 29 -17.18 -37.11 -30.23
C VAL A 29 -17.44 -35.63 -29.95
N ALA A 30 -18.38 -35.35 -29.05
CA ALA A 30 -18.71 -34.00 -28.61
C ALA A 30 -17.45 -33.28 -28.10
N PRO A 31 -17.28 -31.96 -28.33
CA PRO A 31 -16.10 -31.26 -27.85
C PRO A 31 -16.10 -31.30 -26.31
N GLU A 32 -15.07 -31.95 -25.77
CA GLU A 32 -14.74 -31.88 -24.36
C GLU A 32 -14.48 -30.41 -24.03
N VAL A 33 -15.20 -29.90 -23.03
CA VAL A 33 -15.01 -28.56 -22.50
C VAL A 33 -13.60 -28.53 -21.90
N GLU A 34 -12.63 -28.01 -22.66
CA GLU A 34 -11.32 -27.66 -22.12
C GLU A 34 -11.54 -26.59 -21.07
N VAL A 35 -11.44 -27.02 -19.81
CA VAL A 35 -11.27 -26.16 -18.64
C VAL A 35 -10.06 -25.29 -18.94
N VAL A 36 -10.28 -23.99 -19.13
CA VAL A 36 -9.20 -23.00 -19.27
C VAL A 36 -8.47 -22.99 -17.92
N ALA A 37 -7.41 -23.79 -17.84
CA ALA A 37 -6.46 -23.81 -16.75
C ALA A 37 -5.71 -22.48 -16.72
N ASP A 38 -5.53 -21.97 -15.50
CA ASP A 38 -4.55 -21.00 -15.05
C ASP A 38 -3.94 -20.07 -16.10
N ALA A 39 -4.38 -18.81 -16.06
CA ALA A 39 -3.58 -17.71 -16.59
C ALA A 39 -2.23 -17.69 -15.86
N VAL A 40 -1.19 -18.19 -16.52
CA VAL A 40 0.20 -18.08 -16.06
C VAL A 40 0.50 -16.60 -15.82
N PRO A 41 0.97 -16.19 -14.62
CA PRO A 41 1.26 -14.79 -14.36
C PRO A 41 2.38 -14.30 -15.28
N VAL A 42 2.20 -13.09 -15.81
CA VAL A 42 3.19 -12.41 -16.65
C VAL A 42 4.49 -12.25 -15.85
N PRO A 43 5.66 -12.68 -16.38
CA PRO A 43 6.93 -12.50 -15.68
C PRO A 43 7.23 -11.01 -15.47
N GLY A 44 7.27 -10.58 -14.21
CA GLY A 44 7.65 -9.20 -13.84
C GLY A 44 6.73 -8.53 -12.82
N GLU A 45 5.53 -9.07 -12.57
CA GLU A 45 4.68 -8.59 -11.48
C GLU A 45 5.09 -9.27 -10.17
N PRO A 46 5.26 -8.52 -9.06
CA PRO A 46 5.45 -9.13 -7.76
C PRO A 46 4.21 -9.97 -7.47
N ALA A 47 4.38 -11.29 -7.42
CA ALA A 47 3.28 -12.20 -7.14
C ALA A 47 2.70 -11.82 -5.77
N ALA A 48 1.47 -11.34 -5.76
CA ALA A 48 0.79 -11.04 -4.52
C ALA A 48 0.50 -12.36 -3.80
N ASP A 49 1.10 -12.54 -2.62
CA ASP A 49 0.90 -13.75 -1.84
C ASP A 49 -0.53 -13.78 -1.33
N LEU A 50 -1.15 -14.96 -1.37
CA LEU A 50 -2.45 -15.19 -0.74
C LEU A 50 -2.31 -15.02 0.77
N VAL A 51 -3.20 -14.20 1.32
CA VAL A 51 -3.31 -13.97 2.75
C VAL A 51 -4.54 -14.68 3.26
N GLU A 52 -4.36 -15.48 4.31
CA GLU A 52 -5.47 -16.12 5.00
C GLU A 52 -6.38 -15.07 5.65
N SER A 53 -7.65 -15.07 5.24
CA SER A 53 -8.69 -14.27 5.85
C SER A 53 -9.10 -14.84 7.20
N THR A 54 -9.26 -13.98 8.19
CA THR A 54 -9.81 -14.36 9.49
C THR A 54 -11.29 -14.74 9.37
N PRO A 55 -11.83 -15.50 10.35
CA PRO A 55 -13.25 -15.85 10.36
C PRO A 55 -14.16 -14.62 10.24
N PRO A 56 -15.36 -14.77 9.65
CA PRO A 56 -16.33 -13.69 9.55
C PRO A 56 -16.67 -13.08 10.92
N ALA A 57 -16.92 -11.78 10.93
CA ALA A 57 -17.42 -11.09 12.11
C ALA A 57 -18.95 -11.09 12.06
N HIS A 58 -19.59 -11.19 13.23
CA HIS A 58 -21.04 -11.27 13.35
C HIS A 58 -21.55 -10.28 14.39
N LEU A 59 -22.73 -9.71 14.14
CA LEU A 59 -23.43 -8.86 15.08
C LEU A 59 -24.94 -9.14 15.01
N THR A 60 -25.57 -9.34 16.17
CA THR A 60 -27.02 -9.34 16.29
C THR A 60 -27.45 -8.01 16.89
N THR A 61 -28.35 -7.31 16.21
CA THR A 61 -28.86 -6.00 16.65
C THR A 61 -30.12 -6.15 17.51
N PRO A 62 -30.48 -5.14 18.32
CA PRO A 62 -31.66 -5.20 19.18
C PRO A 62 -33.00 -5.36 18.44
N ASP A 63 -33.08 -4.90 17.19
CA ASP A 63 -34.22 -5.04 16.29
C ASP A 63 -34.27 -6.40 15.55
N GLY A 64 -33.39 -7.34 15.92
CA GLY A 64 -33.42 -8.73 15.43
C GLY A 64 -32.72 -8.96 14.10
N TRP A 65 -31.87 -8.03 13.64
CA TRP A 65 -31.04 -8.24 12.45
C TRP A 65 -29.74 -8.96 12.81
N HIS A 66 -29.31 -9.84 11.91
CA HIS A 66 -28.03 -10.51 11.93
C HIS A 66 -27.16 -9.97 10.80
N LEU A 67 -26.08 -9.29 11.17
CA LEU A 67 -25.07 -8.74 10.27
C LEU A 67 -23.87 -9.67 10.27
N THR A 68 -23.30 -9.90 9.09
CA THR A 68 -22.03 -10.61 8.92
C THR A 68 -21.13 -9.87 7.95
N VAL A 69 -19.84 -9.76 8.28
CA VAL A 69 -18.82 -9.22 7.38
C VAL A 69 -17.68 -10.22 7.26
N SER A 70 -17.23 -10.43 6.02
CA SER A 70 -16.13 -11.34 5.71
C SER A 70 -15.25 -10.79 4.59
N ALA A 71 -14.06 -11.37 4.46
CA ALA A 71 -13.20 -11.21 3.32
C ALA A 71 -12.87 -12.58 2.71
N SER A 72 -12.56 -12.59 1.41
CA SER A 72 -12.00 -13.73 0.70
C SER A 72 -10.96 -13.26 -0.31
N ASP A 73 -10.14 -14.18 -0.79
CA ASP A 73 -9.20 -13.96 -1.90
C ASP A 73 -8.26 -12.78 -1.63
N GLU A 74 -7.87 -12.59 -0.37
CA GLU A 74 -6.97 -11.51 0.00
C GLU A 74 -5.57 -11.78 -0.54
N THR A 75 -4.99 -10.76 -1.17
CA THR A 75 -3.63 -10.82 -1.72
C THR A 75 -2.82 -9.66 -1.17
N ARG A 76 -1.54 -9.90 -0.84
CA ARG A 76 -0.63 -8.84 -0.41
C ARG A 76 0.79 -9.13 -0.91
N ALA A 77 1.39 -8.15 -1.58
CA ALA A 77 2.81 -8.15 -1.95
C ALA A 77 3.48 -6.87 -1.48
N ALA A 78 4.66 -7.01 -0.89
CA ALA A 78 5.54 -5.88 -0.65
C ALA A 78 6.23 -5.49 -1.96
N VAL A 79 6.26 -4.19 -2.27
CA VAL A 79 6.92 -3.69 -3.48
C VAL A 79 7.91 -2.58 -3.13
N PRO A 80 8.95 -2.37 -3.96
CA PRO A 80 9.86 -1.25 -3.77
C PRO A 80 9.09 0.08 -3.76
N PRO A 81 9.31 0.95 -2.75
CA PRO A 81 8.68 2.25 -2.69
C PRO A 81 9.05 3.11 -3.90
N LEU A 82 8.07 3.78 -4.51
CA LEU A 82 8.31 4.67 -5.66
C LEU A 82 9.26 5.84 -5.32
N THR A 83 9.25 6.29 -4.07
CA THR A 83 10.15 7.34 -3.56
C THR A 83 11.58 6.85 -3.31
N THR A 84 11.83 5.53 -3.36
CA THR A 84 13.10 4.86 -2.99
C THR A 84 13.58 5.17 -1.57
N ALA A 85 12.75 5.81 -0.75
CA ALA A 85 13.10 6.16 0.62
C ALA A 85 13.11 4.91 1.49
N ILE A 86 14.19 4.73 2.26
CA ILE A 86 14.37 3.59 3.18
C ILE A 86 13.30 3.59 4.29
N SER A 87 12.74 4.76 4.59
CA SER A 87 11.64 4.97 5.53
C SER A 87 10.25 4.89 4.88
N SER A 88 10.13 4.52 3.60
CA SER A 88 8.82 4.33 2.97
C SER A 88 8.52 2.84 2.81
N ARG A 89 7.24 2.48 2.90
CA ARG A 89 6.75 1.12 2.65
C ARG A 89 5.62 1.19 1.64
N GLU A 90 5.60 0.23 0.73
CA GLU A 90 4.61 0.17 -0.32
C GLU A 90 4.16 -1.27 -0.56
N TYR A 91 2.86 -1.42 -0.78
CA TYR A 91 2.18 -2.70 -0.89
C TYR A 91 1.25 -2.71 -2.08
N VAL A 92 1.21 -3.82 -2.79
CA VAL A 92 0.12 -4.14 -3.72
C VAL A 92 -0.82 -5.09 -3.00
N VAL A 93 -2.08 -4.69 -2.88
CA VAL A 93 -3.08 -5.41 -2.10
C VAL A 93 -4.34 -5.67 -2.92
N GLY A 94 -5.02 -6.75 -2.57
CA GLY A 94 -6.29 -7.15 -3.14
C GLY A 94 -7.11 -7.96 -2.13
N GLY A 95 -8.37 -8.17 -2.47
CA GLY A 95 -9.32 -8.93 -1.68
C GLY A 95 -10.77 -8.60 -2.04
N THR A 96 -11.67 -9.53 -1.77
CA THR A 96 -13.11 -9.34 -1.89
C THR A 96 -13.71 -9.26 -0.50
N TYR A 97 -14.42 -8.18 -0.21
CA TYR A 97 -15.09 -7.94 1.06
C TYR A 97 -16.59 -8.04 0.86
N ARG A 98 -17.26 -8.83 1.69
CA ARG A 98 -18.69 -9.11 1.59
C ARG A 98 -19.39 -8.81 2.90
N GLY A 99 -20.54 -8.16 2.81
CA GLY A 99 -21.51 -8.05 3.88
C GLY A 99 -22.70 -8.97 3.61
N SER A 100 -23.32 -9.48 4.66
CA SER A 100 -24.66 -10.08 4.57
C SER A 100 -25.51 -9.66 5.77
N MET A 101 -26.79 -9.41 5.51
CA MET A 101 -27.76 -8.97 6.49
C MET A 101 -29.03 -9.81 6.36
N THR A 102 -29.41 -10.46 7.46
CA THR A 102 -30.63 -11.27 7.53
C THR A 102 -31.45 -10.79 8.71
N GLY A 103 -32.73 -10.54 8.51
CA GLY A 103 -33.59 -10.05 9.58
C GLY A 103 -35.06 -9.96 9.19
N PRO A 104 -35.90 -9.56 10.16
CA PRO A 104 -37.33 -9.42 9.94
C PRO A 104 -37.60 -8.30 8.92
N GLY A 105 -38.38 -8.59 7.88
CA GLY A 105 -38.85 -7.58 6.90
C GLY A 105 -38.24 -7.63 5.50
N GLY A 106 -37.54 -8.70 5.10
CA GLY A 106 -37.23 -8.99 3.69
C GLY A 106 -36.16 -8.13 3.01
N GLY A 107 -35.75 -7.01 3.62
CA GLY A 107 -34.57 -6.24 3.21
C GLY A 107 -34.79 -5.22 2.08
N ASP A 108 -36.03 -4.99 1.62
CA ASP A 108 -36.32 -4.09 0.50
C ASP A 108 -35.98 -2.61 0.78
N ASP A 109 -36.16 -2.16 2.03
CA ASP A 109 -35.80 -0.80 2.46
C ASP A 109 -34.43 -0.71 3.15
N LEU A 110 -33.68 -1.82 3.16
CA LEU A 110 -32.38 -1.85 3.80
C LEU A 110 -31.37 -1.06 2.97
N ARG A 111 -30.66 -0.17 3.64
CA ARG A 111 -29.57 0.61 3.06
C ARG A 111 -28.38 0.61 4.00
N GLY A 112 -27.23 0.98 3.50
CA GLY A 112 -26.02 0.99 4.30
C GLY A 112 -24.79 1.35 3.52
N THR A 113 -23.65 1.31 4.21
CA THR A 113 -22.33 1.48 3.64
C THR A 113 -21.46 0.26 3.94
N LEU A 114 -20.71 -0.17 2.93
CA LEU A 114 -19.63 -1.15 3.09
C LEU A 114 -18.32 -0.42 2.77
N GLU A 115 -17.55 -0.15 3.81
CA GLU A 115 -16.20 0.40 3.70
C GLU A 115 -15.18 -0.75 3.76
N ALA A 116 -14.18 -0.72 2.88
CA ALA A 116 -13.05 -1.64 2.95
C ALA A 116 -11.74 -0.89 2.73
N GLY A 117 -10.72 -1.32 3.47
CA GLY A 117 -9.40 -0.71 3.38
C GLY A 117 -8.33 -1.47 4.14
N TYR A 118 -7.22 -0.78 4.38
CA TYR A 118 -6.05 -1.35 5.06
C TYR A 118 -5.58 -0.46 6.19
N GLN A 119 -5.14 -1.09 7.26
CA GLN A 119 -4.45 -0.46 8.37
C GLN A 119 -2.97 -0.79 8.26
N ILE A 120 -2.13 0.25 8.28
CA ILE A 120 -0.68 0.09 8.33
C ILE A 120 -0.16 0.63 9.66
N GLY A 121 0.41 -0.26 10.47
CA GLY A 121 1.13 0.07 11.69
C GLY A 121 2.62 0.21 11.41
N CYS A 122 3.20 1.33 11.81
CA CYS A 122 4.65 1.55 11.82
C CYS A 122 5.15 1.47 13.25
N GLY A 123 6.20 0.70 13.52
CA GLY A 123 6.79 0.64 14.86
C GLY A 123 7.34 1.99 15.31
N ILE A 124 7.94 2.74 14.38
CA ILE A 124 8.47 4.08 14.58
C ILE A 124 7.97 4.98 13.43
N ASP A 125 7.37 6.12 13.80
CA ASP A 125 6.88 7.11 12.85
C ASP A 125 7.83 8.33 12.82
N MET A 126 8.39 8.59 11.64
CA MET A 126 9.19 9.78 11.33
C MET A 126 8.48 10.75 10.38
N SER A 127 7.24 10.49 9.98
CA SER A 127 6.53 11.31 8.98
C SER A 127 6.34 12.75 9.43
N THR A 128 6.22 13.00 10.74
CA THR A 128 6.01 14.36 11.30
C THR A 128 7.12 14.78 12.27
N SER A 129 8.19 13.99 12.37
CA SER A 129 9.27 14.28 13.32
C SER A 129 10.49 14.81 12.58
N ASN A 130 11.30 15.63 13.24
CA ASN A 130 12.61 16.05 12.72
C ASN A 130 13.58 14.87 12.53
N GLY A 131 13.15 13.64 12.85
CA GLY A 131 13.93 12.42 12.77
C GLY A 131 15.22 12.57 13.57
N VAL A 132 16.34 12.36 12.89
CA VAL A 132 17.66 12.72 13.40
C VAL A 132 18.08 14.02 12.73
N ALA A 133 18.01 15.13 13.46
CA ALA A 133 18.50 16.42 12.99
C ALA A 133 19.90 16.67 13.55
N LEU A 134 20.86 16.82 12.64
CA LEU A 134 22.19 17.29 12.97
C LEU A 134 22.21 18.80 12.81
N THR A 135 22.40 19.51 13.92
CA THR A 135 22.60 20.96 13.92
C THR A 135 24.08 21.25 14.06
N GLY A 136 24.59 22.12 13.19
CA GLY A 136 25.97 22.60 13.25
C GLY A 136 25.97 24.11 13.22
N THR A 137 26.67 24.72 14.16
CA THR A 137 26.90 26.15 14.22
C THR A 137 28.40 26.39 14.25
N ALA A 138 28.87 27.24 13.35
CA ALA A 138 30.25 27.73 13.34
C ALA A 138 30.17 29.24 13.13
N GLY A 139 30.79 30.00 14.02
CA GLY A 139 30.74 31.45 14.00
C GLY A 139 32.02 32.07 14.51
N LEU A 140 32.28 33.29 14.07
CA LEU A 140 33.30 34.16 14.63
C LEU A 140 32.58 35.26 15.39
N ASN A 141 32.87 35.40 16.68
CA ASN A 141 32.29 36.43 17.52
C ASN A 141 33.38 37.44 17.89
N GLY A 142 33.24 38.66 17.37
CA GLY A 142 34.03 39.79 17.85
C GLY A 142 33.49 40.25 19.20
N SER A 143 34.35 40.34 20.21
CA SER A 143 34.04 40.99 21.48
C SER A 143 34.92 42.21 21.66
N ILE A 144 34.42 43.20 22.38
CA ILE A 144 35.22 44.34 22.81
C ILE A 144 35.23 44.29 24.33
N GLY A 145 36.40 43.96 24.89
CA GLY A 145 36.63 44.02 26.33
C GLY A 145 37.03 45.44 26.72
N VAL A 146 36.38 46.00 27.73
CA VAL A 146 36.81 47.27 28.33
C VAL A 146 37.72 46.94 29.51
N LEU A 147 38.96 47.41 29.46
CA LEU A 147 39.95 47.22 30.52
C LEU A 147 40.02 48.49 31.39
N GLY A 148 40.13 48.30 32.71
CA GLY A 148 40.44 49.38 33.65
C GLY A 148 39.24 50.20 34.16
N THR A 149 38.00 49.70 34.09
CA THR A 149 36.89 50.34 34.82
C THR A 149 36.93 49.90 36.28
N ASP A 150 37.46 50.76 37.15
CA ASP A 150 37.41 50.59 38.60
C ASP A 150 36.46 51.61 39.24
N ALA A 151 36.01 51.38 40.48
CA ALA A 151 34.99 52.18 41.15
C ALA A 151 35.37 53.67 41.36
N ILE A 152 36.65 54.01 41.18
CA ILE A 152 37.23 55.35 41.44
C ILE A 152 37.29 56.19 40.15
N SER A 153 37.38 55.58 38.97
CA SER A 153 37.38 56.28 37.69
C SER A 153 36.52 55.50 36.68
N PRO A 154 35.30 55.99 36.37
CA PRO A 154 34.39 55.28 35.47
C PRO A 154 34.77 55.40 33.99
N TRP A 155 35.94 55.98 33.67
CA TRP A 155 36.41 56.14 32.30
C TRP A 155 37.26 54.94 31.87
N PRO A 156 36.95 54.29 30.73
CA PRO A 156 37.74 53.18 30.19
C PRO A 156 39.22 53.54 30.00
N GLU A 157 40.13 52.78 30.61
CA GLU A 157 41.58 52.97 30.41
C GLU A 157 42.09 52.28 29.14
N GLY A 158 41.31 51.34 28.59
CA GLY A 158 41.62 50.71 27.31
C GLY A 158 40.47 49.90 26.73
N ILE A 159 40.49 49.76 25.40
CA ILE A 159 39.58 48.90 24.64
C ILE A 159 40.42 47.79 24.03
N LEU A 160 40.14 46.54 24.42
CA LEU A 160 40.80 45.37 23.85
C LEU A 160 39.82 44.64 22.92
N PRO A 161 40.01 44.70 21.59
CA PRO A 161 39.26 43.88 20.66
C PRO A 161 39.67 42.41 20.80
N GLY A 162 38.69 41.54 21.05
CA GLY A 162 38.82 40.09 21.06
C GLY A 162 38.09 39.50 19.86
N VAL A 163 38.66 38.43 19.28
CA VAL A 163 37.98 37.63 18.26
C VAL A 163 37.92 36.20 18.79
N GLY A 164 36.72 35.74 19.10
CA GLY A 164 36.42 34.37 19.44
C GLY A 164 35.91 33.61 18.23
N ALA A 165 36.08 32.29 18.25
CA ALA A 165 35.39 31.39 17.35
C ALA A 165 34.52 30.45 18.20
N ASN A 166 33.26 30.30 17.81
CA ASN A 166 32.37 29.29 18.38
C ASN A 166 32.16 28.18 17.35
N ILE A 167 32.35 26.94 17.79
CA ILE A 167 31.94 25.76 17.04
C ILE A 167 31.10 24.90 17.98
N GLY A 168 29.88 24.58 17.55
CA GLY A 168 28.93 23.82 18.33
C GLY A 168 28.10 22.94 17.42
N GLY A 169 28.04 21.66 17.73
CA GLY A 169 27.17 20.70 17.07
C GLY A 169 26.15 20.13 18.04
N GLY A 170 24.97 19.83 17.56
CA GLY A 170 23.93 19.12 18.30
C GLY A 170 23.35 18.00 17.44
N ILE A 171 22.96 16.91 18.08
CA ILE A 171 22.13 15.88 17.46
C ILE A 171 20.84 15.87 18.24
N THR A 172 19.72 16.19 17.58
CA THR A 172 18.40 16.06 18.17
C THR A 172 17.71 14.86 17.54
N ILE A 173 17.23 13.95 18.40
CA ILE A 173 16.50 12.76 17.99
C ILE A 173 15.05 12.98 18.39
N GLY A 174 14.21 13.32 17.43
CA GLY A 174 12.77 13.29 17.58
C GLY A 174 12.27 12.01 16.92
N LEU A 175 11.80 11.04 17.70
CA LEU A 175 11.06 9.89 17.17
C LEU A 175 9.67 9.88 17.80
N LYS A 176 8.64 9.76 16.98
CA LYS A 176 7.27 9.62 17.47
C LYS A 176 6.97 8.12 17.68
N PRO A 177 6.27 7.74 18.77
CA PRO A 177 5.75 6.39 18.91
C PRO A 177 4.92 5.99 17.69
N GLY A 178 5.00 4.71 17.33
CA GLY A 178 4.28 4.14 16.21
C GLY A 178 2.77 4.45 16.21
N ILE A 179 2.25 4.82 15.04
CA ILE A 179 0.81 5.03 14.82
C ILE A 179 0.26 4.00 13.83
N ILE A 180 -1.04 3.76 13.90
CA ILE A 180 -1.77 2.98 12.90
C ILE A 180 -2.43 3.98 11.95
N ASN A 181 -2.04 3.92 10.68
CA ASN A 181 -2.67 4.71 9.62
C ASN A 181 -3.80 3.91 8.98
N LEU A 182 -4.99 4.50 8.95
CA LEU A 182 -6.16 3.95 8.27
C LEU A 182 -6.17 4.43 6.82
N ILE A 183 -6.22 3.50 5.87
CA ILE A 183 -6.23 3.81 4.44
C ILE A 183 -7.54 3.25 3.87
N PRO A 184 -8.62 4.07 3.85
CA PRO A 184 -9.87 3.68 3.22
C PRO A 184 -9.67 3.61 1.71
N VAL A 185 -9.97 2.45 1.13
CA VAL A 185 -9.77 2.23 -0.32
C VAL A 185 -11.08 2.46 -1.07
N THR A 186 -12.18 1.94 -0.52
CA THR A 186 -13.49 2.09 -1.12
C THR A 186 -14.54 2.17 -0.03
N GLU A 187 -15.54 3.00 -0.29
CA GLU A 187 -16.77 3.07 0.49
C GLU A 187 -17.93 2.94 -0.49
N LYS A 188 -18.79 1.96 -0.28
CA LYS A 188 -19.91 1.67 -1.16
C LYS A 188 -21.21 1.79 -0.41
N GLU A 189 -22.00 2.80 -0.79
CA GLU A 189 -23.43 2.83 -0.46
C GLU A 189 -24.18 1.75 -1.25
N PHE A 190 -25.06 1.02 -0.57
CA PHE A 190 -25.84 -0.07 -1.16
C PHE A 190 -27.28 -0.06 -0.67
N LYS A 191 -28.13 -0.77 -1.44
CA LYS A 191 -29.47 -1.18 -1.04
C LYS A 191 -29.57 -2.69 -1.09
N GLY A 192 -30.36 -3.28 -0.20
CA GLY A 192 -30.50 -4.72 -0.05
C GLY A 192 -29.54 -5.31 1.00
N THR A 193 -29.34 -6.62 0.93
CA THR A 193 -28.80 -7.42 2.05
C THR A 193 -27.38 -7.93 1.85
N GLU A 194 -26.88 -7.97 0.62
CA GLU A 194 -25.61 -8.65 0.28
C GLU A 194 -24.66 -7.72 -0.49
N PRO A 195 -24.15 -6.64 0.13
CA PRO A 195 -23.15 -5.79 -0.49
C PRO A 195 -21.81 -6.51 -0.62
N TRP A 196 -21.09 -6.21 -1.71
CA TRP A 196 -19.71 -6.63 -1.86
C TRP A 196 -18.89 -5.52 -2.52
N VAL A 197 -17.61 -5.49 -2.18
CA VAL A 197 -16.60 -4.66 -2.83
C VAL A 197 -15.37 -5.51 -3.11
N MET A 198 -14.74 -5.28 -4.25
CA MET A 198 -13.51 -5.95 -4.64
C MET A 198 -12.42 -4.92 -4.81
N ILE A 199 -11.28 -5.18 -4.17
CA ILE A 199 -10.05 -4.42 -4.32
C ILE A 199 -9.09 -5.32 -5.11
N SER A 200 -8.51 -4.79 -6.18
CA SER A 200 -7.56 -5.53 -7.01
C SER A 200 -6.40 -4.62 -7.39
N ASN A 201 -5.17 -5.12 -7.27
CA ASN A 201 -3.93 -4.44 -7.62
C ASN A 201 -3.84 -3.00 -7.06
N PHE A 202 -4.39 -2.77 -5.87
CA PHE A 202 -4.39 -1.45 -5.26
C PHE A 202 -3.05 -1.20 -4.57
N ARG A 203 -2.45 -0.04 -4.82
CA ARG A 203 -1.12 0.29 -4.32
C ARG A 203 -1.22 1.20 -3.10
N VAL A 204 -0.88 0.66 -1.94
CA VAL A 204 -0.93 1.35 -0.65
C VAL A 204 0.46 1.80 -0.27
N LYS A 205 0.63 3.08 0.08
CA LYS A 205 1.92 3.66 0.50
C LYS A 205 1.85 4.28 1.88
N ILE A 206 2.98 4.20 2.59
CA ILE A 206 3.22 4.95 3.83
C ILE A 206 4.64 5.48 3.82
N ASP A 207 4.80 6.73 4.25
CA ASP A 207 6.08 7.41 4.35
C ASP A 207 6.45 7.57 5.84
N GLY A 208 7.75 7.65 6.15
CA GLY A 208 8.23 7.81 7.53
C GLY A 208 8.13 6.57 8.43
N CYS A 209 7.84 5.40 7.86
CA CYS A 209 7.81 4.11 8.54
C CYS A 209 9.21 3.51 8.68
N VAL A 210 9.82 3.63 9.87
CA VAL A 210 11.16 3.08 10.12
C VAL A 210 11.07 1.71 10.79
N GLY A 211 11.82 0.75 10.24
CA GLY A 211 11.87 -0.62 10.75
C GLY A 211 10.82 -1.53 10.12
N GLN A 212 10.30 -2.48 10.91
CA GLN A 212 9.24 -3.38 10.47
C GLN A 212 7.90 -2.65 10.39
N SER A 213 7.09 -3.05 9.42
CA SER A 213 5.74 -2.53 9.27
C SER A 213 4.72 -3.66 9.26
N PHE A 214 3.53 -3.35 9.76
CA PHE A 214 2.45 -4.31 9.92
C PHE A 214 1.28 -3.85 9.07
N ILE A 215 0.77 -4.72 8.20
CA ILE A 215 -0.41 -4.42 7.41
C ILE A 215 -1.53 -5.42 7.73
N ARG A 216 -2.75 -4.91 7.92
CA ARG A 216 -3.96 -5.72 8.00
C ARG A 216 -5.09 -5.07 7.21
N SER A 217 -5.93 -5.90 6.60
CA SER A 217 -7.18 -5.44 6.00
C SER A 217 -8.24 -5.17 7.07
N TYR A 218 -9.19 -4.33 6.72
CA TYR A 218 -10.41 -4.14 7.50
C TYR A 218 -11.60 -3.94 6.56
N ALA A 219 -12.78 -4.29 7.07
CA ALA A 219 -14.04 -3.97 6.43
C ALA A 219 -15.04 -3.53 7.50
N VAL A 220 -15.81 -2.47 7.22
CA VAL A 220 -16.85 -1.97 8.10
C VAL A 220 -18.17 -2.01 7.33
N LEU A 221 -19.12 -2.76 7.85
CA LEU A 221 -20.49 -2.79 7.37
C LEU A 221 -21.35 -1.96 8.30
N THR A 222 -21.96 -0.94 7.75
CA THR A 222 -22.94 -0.10 8.43
C THR A 222 -24.30 -0.37 7.83
N ARG A 223 -25.23 -0.86 8.63
CA ARG A 223 -26.65 -0.95 8.29
C ARG A 223 -27.33 0.33 8.76
N SER A 224 -28.06 0.97 7.85
CA SER A 224 -28.83 2.18 8.12
C SER A 224 -30.31 1.95 7.80
N THR A 225 -31.16 2.40 8.71
CA THR A 225 -32.62 2.44 8.58
C THR A 225 -33.10 3.85 8.92
N ASP A 226 -34.41 4.11 8.85
CA ASP A 226 -34.94 5.43 9.24
C ASP A 226 -34.80 5.70 10.75
N GLU A 227 -34.73 4.64 11.56
CA GLU A 227 -34.79 4.72 13.03
C GLU A 227 -33.49 4.28 13.73
N SER A 228 -32.60 3.57 13.03
CA SER A 228 -31.42 2.95 13.65
C SER A 228 -30.24 2.78 12.70
N GLU A 229 -29.05 2.77 13.29
CA GLU A 229 -27.78 2.48 12.63
C GLU A 229 -27.03 1.39 13.41
N ALA A 230 -26.46 0.42 12.70
CA ALA A 230 -25.65 -0.64 13.29
C ALA A 230 -24.35 -0.77 12.52
N VAL A 231 -23.22 -0.74 13.24
CA VAL A 231 -21.87 -0.78 12.66
C VAL A 231 -21.18 -2.08 13.10
N LEU A 232 -20.72 -2.86 12.13
CA LEU A 232 -19.96 -4.09 12.35
C LEU A 232 -18.63 -4.00 11.62
N ALA A 233 -17.53 -4.10 12.36
CA ALA A 233 -16.18 -4.11 11.82
C ALA A 233 -15.60 -5.53 11.81
N TRP A 234 -14.93 -5.88 10.71
CA TRP A 234 -14.12 -7.07 10.53
C TRP A 234 -12.67 -6.67 10.32
N TYR A 235 -11.75 -7.48 10.86
CA TYR A 235 -10.31 -7.25 10.74
C TYR A 235 -9.61 -8.53 10.33
N GLY A 236 -8.81 -8.44 9.27
CA GLY A 236 -8.05 -9.56 8.73
C GLY A 236 -6.77 -9.87 9.49
N THR A 237 -6.05 -10.87 9.01
CA THR A 237 -4.76 -11.29 9.56
C THR A 237 -3.73 -10.17 9.43
N THR A 238 -3.01 -9.89 10.51
CA THR A 238 -1.87 -8.97 10.49
C THR A 238 -0.64 -9.69 9.93
N LYS A 239 0.01 -9.10 8.93
CA LYS A 239 1.28 -9.60 8.38
C LYS A 239 2.39 -8.59 8.65
N VAL A 240 3.55 -9.11 9.02
CA VAL A 240 4.79 -8.35 9.18
C VAL A 240 5.52 -8.36 7.85
N VAL A 241 6.02 -7.19 7.45
CA VAL A 241 6.90 -7.02 6.29
C VAL A 241 8.11 -6.19 6.68
#